data_AF-A0A431KVB3-F1
#
_entry.id   AF-A0A431KVB3-F1
#
_cell.length_a   1.000
_cell.length_b   1.000
_cell.length_c   1.000
_cell.angle_alpha   90.00
_cell.angle_beta   90.00
_cell.angle_gamma   90.00
#
_symmetry.space_group_name_H-M   'P 1'
#
loop_
_entity.id
_entity.type
_entity.pdbx_description
1 polymer ?
#
loop_
_entity_poly.entity_id
_entity_poly.type
_entity_poly.pdbx_seq_one_letter_code
_entity_poly.pdbx_strand_id
1 'polypeptide(L)'
;MDKYGYINTRGEFVVEPQFINATEFVDDFAVAELPHNKASEPAMAVCCVNTHGHVVPIRNLRVHSQTAEGLFEVGKDGEPKGFADIEGNILVPPKYVRVSAFYQNRAVVMKSRSVPHPGQSYSFDLILIDNRGRELRNLGLSHLRDEYWSDGLLRVDEGERTCYVDPDGEIVVRAPEHYSGDFSEGLASFMFTIDKQRYHTQQGYFDKHGRVVIPPTFDSTYNFSEGLAGVKKNNRWFFIDREGNVAITLPEDCADVREFRHGLAGVELGAELVRDETNNCYRHQGGNWGYIDRTGKVVIQPAFIEGMNARLHFGVEGLACVAVKSDDMNERLFGFIDRTGKFVIEPQFIEATHFSSGLAAVKVIVPGFDPADWRDWELIREIPCRGEALQKFFEDYPVYGMTRGEVHDLLGSGAGKKYPIEQFPPTLVNESRGSVLSVEAYGFDFETEPLRPGFDFEILYADDRVAGWRIACEDYTPLFNTSGRWPKVG
;
A
#
# COMPACT_ATOMS: atom_id res chain seq x y z
N MET A 1 -4.41 9.56 15.82
CA MET A 1 -4.42 8.12 15.42
C MET A 1 -3.63 8.02 14.13
N ASP A 2 -2.75 7.05 14.02
CA ASP A 2 -2.00 6.78 12.80
C ASP A 2 -2.91 6.32 11.67
N LYS A 3 -2.74 6.91 10.49
CA LYS A 3 -3.56 6.61 9.31
C LYS A 3 -2.71 6.52 8.06
N TYR A 4 -3.15 5.67 7.16
CA TYR A 4 -2.63 5.51 5.82
C TYR A 4 -3.29 6.48 4.85
N GLY A 5 -2.47 7.07 3.99
CA GLY A 5 -2.85 7.77 2.76
C GLY A 5 -2.00 7.27 1.59
N TYR A 6 -2.19 7.86 0.42
CA TYR A 6 -1.39 7.56 -0.77
C TYR A 6 -0.70 8.80 -1.29
N ILE A 7 0.60 8.71 -1.51
CA ILE A 7 1.43 9.78 -2.06
C ILE A 7 1.89 9.46 -3.48
N ASN A 8 2.13 10.49 -4.27
CA ASN A 8 2.80 10.37 -5.57
C ASN A 8 4.34 10.41 -5.43
N THR A 9 5.06 10.25 -6.55
CA THR A 9 6.53 10.23 -6.59
C THR A 9 7.21 11.53 -6.18
N ARG A 10 6.46 12.63 -6.00
CA ARG A 10 6.95 13.90 -5.43
C ARG A 10 6.71 14.02 -3.91
N GLY A 11 6.04 13.04 -3.30
CA GLY A 11 5.67 13.07 -1.88
C GLY A 11 4.37 13.80 -1.58
N GLU A 12 3.61 14.21 -2.61
CA GLU A 12 2.33 14.89 -2.42
C GLU A 12 1.22 13.85 -2.21
N PHE A 13 0.34 14.08 -1.24
CA PHE A 13 -0.84 13.22 -1.05
C PHE A 13 -1.79 13.33 -2.25
N VAL A 14 -2.07 12.19 -2.86
CA VAL A 14 -3.17 12.01 -3.83
C VAL A 14 -4.42 11.54 -3.11
N VAL A 15 -4.25 10.80 -2.00
CA VAL A 15 -5.33 10.48 -1.07
C VAL A 15 -4.85 10.77 0.34
N GLU A 16 -5.54 11.71 0.99
CA GLU A 16 -5.22 12.11 2.36
C GLU A 16 -5.30 10.95 3.36
N PRO A 17 -4.48 10.95 4.43
CA PRO A 17 -4.48 9.92 5.45
C PRO A 17 -5.85 9.70 6.11
N GLN A 18 -6.50 8.61 5.74
CA GLN A 18 -7.85 8.29 6.19
C GLN A 18 -8.07 6.81 6.49
N PHE A 19 -7.15 5.94 6.06
CA PHE A 19 -7.29 4.49 6.17
C PHE A 19 -6.58 3.93 7.39
N ILE A 20 -7.11 2.86 7.97
CA ILE A 20 -6.44 2.12 9.05
C ILE A 20 -5.43 1.09 8.52
N ASN A 21 -5.61 0.68 7.25
CA ASN A 21 -4.74 -0.24 6.53
C ASN A 21 -4.77 0.11 5.03
N ALA A 22 -3.66 -0.08 4.32
CA ALA A 22 -3.54 0.21 2.89
C ALA A 22 -2.48 -0.70 2.25
N THR A 23 -2.73 -1.10 1.01
CA THR A 23 -1.86 -2.01 0.23
C THR A 23 -1.15 -1.28 -0.90
N GLU A 24 -0.14 -1.92 -1.50
CA GLU A 24 0.49 -1.41 -2.72
C GLU A 24 -0.46 -1.49 -3.92
N PHE A 25 -0.26 -0.61 -4.91
CA PHE A 25 -1.01 -0.65 -6.16
C PHE A 25 -0.62 -1.87 -6.99
N VAL A 26 -1.61 -2.55 -7.57
CA VAL A 26 -1.45 -3.62 -8.56
C VAL A 26 -2.51 -3.42 -9.64
N ASP A 27 -2.07 -3.40 -10.90
CA ASP A 27 -2.92 -3.09 -12.06
C ASP A 27 -3.69 -1.76 -11.91
N ASP A 28 -3.04 -0.69 -11.43
CA ASP A 28 -3.64 0.64 -11.20
C ASP A 28 -4.68 0.74 -10.06
N PHE A 29 -4.82 -0.30 -9.23
CA PHE A 29 -5.70 -0.29 -8.05
C PHE A 29 -4.97 -0.73 -6.78
N ALA A 30 -5.34 -0.14 -5.65
CA ALA A 30 -4.94 -0.57 -4.33
C ALA A 30 -6.17 -0.84 -3.46
N VAL A 31 -6.00 -1.69 -2.45
CA VAL A 31 -7.03 -1.95 -1.44
C VAL A 31 -6.67 -1.22 -0.16
N ALA A 32 -7.65 -0.54 0.44
CA ALA A 32 -7.50 0.13 1.72
C ALA A 32 -8.72 -0.09 2.63
N GLU A 33 -8.56 0.20 3.93
CA GLU A 33 -9.59 -0.02 4.95
C GLU A 33 -9.96 1.28 5.65
N LEU A 34 -11.25 1.60 5.73
CA LEU A 34 -11.74 2.77 6.44
C LEU A 34 -12.00 2.48 7.93
N PRO A 35 -11.82 3.48 8.82
CA PRO A 35 -12.11 3.34 10.25
C PRO A 35 -13.60 3.11 10.53
N HIS A 36 -13.89 2.31 11.56
CA HIS A 36 -15.24 1.95 11.97
C HIS A 36 -15.94 3.02 12.81
N ASN A 37 -17.19 3.36 12.46
CA ASN A 37 -17.99 4.32 13.22
C ASN A 37 -19.10 3.71 14.10
N LYS A 38 -19.51 2.43 13.95
CA LYS A 38 -20.57 1.82 14.79
C LYS A 38 -20.41 0.30 14.99
N ALA A 39 -20.72 -0.16 16.20
CA ALA A 39 -20.68 -1.57 16.61
C ALA A 39 -21.74 -2.49 15.94
N SER A 40 -22.69 -1.92 15.18
CA SER A 40 -23.82 -2.63 14.58
C SER A 40 -23.66 -2.93 13.08
N GLU A 41 -22.56 -2.50 12.46
CA GLU A 41 -22.29 -2.70 11.03
C GLU A 41 -21.19 -3.76 10.85
N PRO A 42 -21.21 -4.52 9.73
CA PRO A 42 -20.25 -5.59 9.49
C PRO A 42 -18.81 -5.06 9.56
N ALA A 43 -17.95 -5.87 10.17
CA ALA A 43 -16.78 -5.41 10.91
C ALA A 43 -15.63 -4.77 10.11
N MET A 44 -15.70 -4.56 8.79
CA MET A 44 -14.67 -3.88 7.94
C MET A 44 -15.30 -3.24 6.68
N ALA A 45 -15.00 -1.96 6.42
CA ALA A 45 -15.32 -1.30 5.15
C ALA A 45 -14.04 -1.23 4.31
N VAL A 46 -13.85 -2.23 3.46
CA VAL A 46 -12.76 -2.25 2.48
C VAL A 46 -13.13 -1.32 1.32
N CYS A 47 -12.15 -0.66 0.73
CA CYS A 47 -12.31 0.17 -0.45
C CYS A 47 -11.21 -0.12 -1.48
N CYS A 48 -11.56 0.05 -2.75
CA CYS A 48 -10.60 0.13 -3.82
C CYS A 48 -10.23 1.59 -4.06
N VAL A 49 -8.94 1.84 -4.22
CA VAL A 49 -8.38 3.15 -4.53
C VAL A 49 -7.73 3.05 -5.91
N ASN A 50 -8.10 3.93 -6.84
CA ASN A 50 -7.44 4.01 -8.14
C ASN A 50 -6.30 5.03 -8.15
N THR A 51 -5.52 5.06 -9.24
CA THR A 51 -4.36 5.97 -9.41
C THR A 51 -4.71 7.46 -9.42
N HIS A 52 -5.99 7.82 -9.55
CA HIS A 52 -6.47 9.21 -9.49
C HIS A 52 -6.99 9.59 -8.09
N GLY A 53 -6.89 8.69 -7.12
CA GLY A 53 -7.37 8.90 -5.76
C GLY A 53 -8.87 8.70 -5.58
N HIS A 54 -9.58 8.16 -6.57
CA HIS A 54 -10.98 7.80 -6.38
C HIS A 54 -11.07 6.58 -5.48
N VAL A 55 -11.87 6.72 -4.42
CA VAL A 55 -12.11 5.67 -3.41
C VAL A 55 -13.49 5.09 -3.64
N VAL A 56 -13.57 3.79 -3.94
CA VAL A 56 -14.82 3.04 -4.10
C VAL A 56 -15.01 2.14 -2.89
N PRO A 57 -15.98 2.44 -2.00
CA PRO A 57 -16.28 1.59 -0.86
C PRO A 57 -16.91 0.27 -1.32
N ILE A 58 -16.34 -0.84 -0.86
CA ILE A 58 -16.78 -2.18 -1.16
C ILE A 58 -17.37 -2.78 0.13
N ARG A 59 -18.70 -2.87 0.18
CA ARG A 59 -19.40 -3.36 1.38
C ARG A 59 -19.23 -4.87 1.54
N ASN A 60 -19.04 -5.33 2.79
CA ASN A 60 -19.04 -6.74 3.22
C ASN A 60 -17.84 -7.61 2.81
N LEU A 61 -16.65 -7.04 2.58
CA LEU A 61 -15.52 -7.78 2.02
C LEU A 61 -14.24 -7.61 2.84
N ARG A 62 -13.42 -8.68 2.86
CA ARG A 62 -11.99 -8.65 3.16
C ARG A 62 -11.28 -9.16 1.91
N VAL A 63 -10.26 -8.43 1.48
CA VAL A 63 -9.42 -8.80 0.34
C VAL A 63 -8.12 -9.39 0.90
N HIS A 64 -7.77 -10.60 0.45
CA HIS A 64 -6.56 -11.30 0.89
C HIS A 64 -5.44 -11.32 -0.16
N SER A 65 -5.79 -11.16 -1.44
CA SER A 65 -4.86 -11.24 -2.55
C SER A 65 -4.91 -9.99 -3.43
N GLN A 66 -3.77 -9.67 -4.05
CA GLN A 66 -3.61 -8.51 -4.93
C GLN A 66 -4.59 -8.56 -6.10
N THR A 67 -5.03 -7.39 -6.57
CA THR A 67 -5.80 -7.26 -7.81
C THR A 67 -4.99 -7.83 -8.97
N ALA A 68 -5.60 -8.68 -9.79
CA ALA A 68 -5.02 -9.16 -11.03
C ALA A 68 -6.07 -9.13 -12.13
N GLU A 69 -5.74 -8.51 -13.26
CA GLU A 69 -6.66 -8.29 -14.39
C GLU A 69 -7.94 -7.52 -14.00
N GLY A 70 -7.82 -6.60 -13.01
CA GLY A 70 -8.95 -5.83 -12.50
C GLY A 70 -9.94 -6.63 -11.64
N LEU A 71 -9.55 -7.80 -11.16
CA LEU A 71 -10.34 -8.66 -10.27
C LEU A 71 -9.63 -8.87 -8.95
N PHE A 72 -10.38 -8.92 -7.86
CA PHE A 72 -9.85 -9.25 -6.53
C PHE A 72 -10.69 -10.30 -5.82
N GLU A 73 -10.03 -11.01 -4.90
CA GLU A 73 -10.66 -12.03 -4.07
C GLU A 73 -11.63 -11.42 -3.06
N VAL A 74 -12.78 -12.07 -2.92
CA VAL A 74 -13.82 -11.68 -1.96
C VAL A 74 -14.21 -12.83 -1.03
N GLY A 75 -14.21 -12.57 0.28
CA GLY A 75 -14.71 -13.52 1.30
C GLY A 75 -13.93 -13.39 2.61
N LYS A 76 -14.60 -13.54 3.77
CA LYS A 76 -13.95 -13.39 5.08
C LYS A 76 -12.96 -14.53 5.37
N ASP A 77 -12.10 -14.31 6.36
CA ASP A 77 -11.23 -15.34 6.91
C ASP A 77 -12.02 -16.58 7.35
N GLY A 78 -11.65 -17.74 6.82
CA GLY A 78 -12.35 -19.01 7.08
C GLY A 78 -13.71 -19.16 6.39
N GLU A 79 -14.18 -18.16 5.64
CA GLU A 79 -15.38 -18.25 4.81
C GLU A 79 -15.02 -18.56 3.34
N PRO A 80 -15.98 -19.04 2.54
CA PRO A 80 -15.78 -19.23 1.11
C PRO A 80 -15.33 -17.95 0.40
N LYS A 81 -14.54 -18.14 -0.64
CA LYS A 81 -13.91 -17.14 -1.50
C LYS A 81 -14.57 -17.08 -2.87
N GLY A 82 -14.56 -15.89 -3.48
CA GLY A 82 -15.06 -15.57 -4.81
C GLY A 82 -14.27 -14.42 -5.43
N PHE A 83 -14.84 -13.76 -6.44
CA PHE A 83 -14.22 -12.61 -7.10
C PHE A 83 -15.18 -11.45 -7.37
N ALA A 84 -14.68 -10.24 -7.22
CA ALA A 84 -15.35 -9.02 -7.62
C ALA A 84 -14.45 -8.16 -8.53
N ASP A 85 -15.06 -7.28 -9.31
CA ASP A 85 -14.35 -6.24 -10.04
C ASP A 85 -14.05 -5.03 -9.15
N ILE A 86 -13.22 -4.12 -9.67
CA ILE A 86 -12.80 -2.86 -9.03
C ILE A 86 -13.95 -1.92 -8.59
N GLU A 87 -15.16 -2.11 -9.12
CA GLU A 87 -16.35 -1.35 -8.72
C GLU A 87 -17.08 -2.03 -7.54
N GLY A 88 -16.63 -3.22 -7.12
CA GLY A 88 -17.24 -4.02 -6.08
C GLY A 88 -18.35 -4.95 -6.57
N ASN A 89 -18.53 -5.10 -7.89
CA ASN A 89 -19.52 -6.02 -8.43
C ASN A 89 -19.02 -7.46 -8.29
N ILE A 90 -19.76 -8.30 -7.58
CA ILE A 90 -19.42 -9.72 -7.42
C ILE A 90 -19.66 -10.45 -8.74
N LEU A 91 -18.58 -10.78 -9.46
CA LEU A 91 -18.62 -11.55 -10.71
C LEU A 91 -18.68 -13.06 -10.43
N VAL A 92 -17.99 -13.51 -9.38
CA VAL A 92 -17.96 -14.90 -8.96
C VAL A 92 -18.38 -14.97 -7.49
N PRO A 93 -19.58 -15.47 -7.17
CA PRO A 93 -20.06 -15.55 -5.80
C PRO A 93 -19.13 -16.37 -4.89
N PRO A 94 -18.94 -15.96 -3.62
CA PRO A 94 -18.10 -16.70 -2.69
C PRO A 94 -18.59 -18.14 -2.48
N LYS A 95 -17.80 -19.12 -2.94
CA LYS A 95 -18.15 -20.55 -2.87
C LYS A 95 -16.95 -21.51 -2.89
N TYR A 96 -15.74 -20.98 -3.05
CA TYR A 96 -14.50 -21.76 -3.10
C TYR A 96 -13.79 -21.70 -1.75
N VAL A 97 -13.05 -22.73 -1.38
CA VAL A 97 -12.29 -22.73 -0.12
C VAL A 97 -11.05 -21.84 -0.25
N ARG A 98 -10.41 -21.87 -1.43
CA ARG A 98 -9.24 -21.06 -1.80
C ARG A 98 -9.29 -20.73 -3.28
N VAL A 99 -8.62 -19.65 -3.67
CA VAL A 99 -8.54 -19.20 -5.07
C VAL A 99 -7.14 -18.69 -5.38
N SER A 100 -6.70 -18.80 -6.64
CA SER A 100 -5.55 -18.07 -7.16
C SER A 100 -5.98 -16.73 -7.76
N ALA A 101 -5.04 -15.81 -7.93
CA ALA A 101 -5.15 -14.64 -8.78
C ALA A 101 -5.45 -15.05 -10.23
N PHE A 102 -6.03 -14.10 -10.96
CA PHE A 102 -6.30 -14.24 -12.39
C PHE A 102 -5.03 -14.03 -13.23
N TYR A 103 -4.90 -14.83 -14.28
CA TYR A 103 -3.89 -14.65 -15.33
C TYR A 103 -4.44 -15.19 -16.64
N GLN A 104 -4.39 -14.38 -17.69
CA GLN A 104 -5.00 -14.66 -19.00
C GLN A 104 -6.49 -15.05 -18.92
N ASN A 105 -7.26 -14.38 -18.05
CA ASN A 105 -8.65 -14.69 -17.72
C ASN A 105 -8.86 -16.11 -17.18
N ARG A 106 -7.90 -16.62 -16.41
CA ARG A 106 -7.94 -17.93 -15.77
C ARG A 106 -7.57 -17.83 -14.30
N ALA A 107 -8.27 -18.58 -13.47
CA ALA A 107 -7.91 -18.79 -12.08
C ALA A 107 -8.10 -20.26 -11.71
N VAL A 108 -7.28 -20.76 -10.80
CA VAL A 108 -7.46 -22.08 -10.20
C VAL A 108 -8.11 -21.90 -8.84
N VAL A 109 -9.20 -22.64 -8.62
CA VAL A 109 -9.99 -22.56 -7.40
C VAL A 109 -10.13 -23.91 -6.74
N MET A 110 -10.12 -23.91 -5.41
CA MET A 110 -10.29 -25.11 -4.60
C MET A 110 -11.75 -25.24 -4.20
N LYS A 111 -12.46 -26.21 -4.77
CA LYS A 111 -13.88 -26.47 -4.47
C LYS A 111 -14.01 -27.69 -3.56
N SER A 112 -14.69 -27.54 -2.43
CA SER A 112 -14.94 -28.69 -1.54
C SER A 112 -15.94 -29.66 -2.18
N ARG A 113 -15.67 -30.97 -2.12
CA ARG A 113 -16.59 -32.04 -2.56
C ARG A 113 -17.69 -32.32 -1.53
N SER A 114 -17.47 -31.97 -0.26
CA SER A 114 -18.39 -32.19 0.85
C SER A 114 -18.44 -31.00 1.81
N VAL A 115 -19.51 -30.90 2.60
CA VAL A 115 -19.62 -29.86 3.65
C VAL A 115 -18.58 -30.16 4.75
N PRO A 116 -17.74 -29.19 5.14
CA PRO A 116 -16.78 -29.36 6.21
C PRO A 116 -17.44 -29.86 7.50
N HIS A 117 -17.01 -31.01 8.01
CA HIS A 117 -17.34 -31.46 9.36
C HIS A 117 -16.06 -31.45 10.21
N PRO A 118 -16.09 -30.92 11.45
CA PRO A 118 -14.92 -30.94 12.32
C PRO A 118 -14.37 -32.37 12.50
N GLY A 119 -13.09 -32.58 12.17
CA GLY A 119 -12.42 -33.88 12.33
C GLY A 119 -12.45 -34.83 11.14
N GLN A 120 -13.01 -34.44 9.98
CA GLN A 120 -12.89 -35.22 8.73
C GLN A 120 -11.84 -34.64 7.78
N SER A 121 -11.20 -35.53 7.00
CA SER A 121 -10.28 -35.14 5.93
C SER A 121 -11.07 -34.41 4.83
N TYR A 122 -10.63 -33.19 4.50
CA TYR A 122 -11.23 -32.39 3.44
C TYR A 122 -10.97 -33.05 2.09
N SER A 123 -12.03 -33.32 1.33
CA SER A 123 -11.89 -33.71 -0.07
C SER A 123 -12.27 -32.52 -0.94
N PHE A 124 -11.36 -32.13 -1.83
CA PHE A 124 -11.53 -30.97 -2.69
C PHE A 124 -11.08 -31.29 -4.11
N ASP A 125 -11.57 -30.49 -5.04
CA ASP A 125 -11.17 -30.44 -6.44
C ASP A 125 -10.47 -29.12 -6.72
N LEU A 126 -9.34 -29.17 -7.42
CA LEU A 126 -8.77 -27.98 -8.05
C LEU A 126 -9.39 -27.83 -9.43
N ILE A 127 -10.05 -26.70 -9.65
CA ILE A 127 -10.84 -26.43 -10.86
C ILE A 127 -10.29 -25.17 -11.51
N LEU A 128 -10.06 -25.23 -12.81
CA LEU A 128 -9.78 -24.07 -13.64
C LEU A 128 -11.11 -23.37 -13.97
N ILE A 129 -11.18 -22.07 -13.72
CA ILE A 129 -12.34 -21.23 -14.04
C ILE A 129 -11.96 -20.08 -14.96
N ASP A 130 -12.95 -19.51 -15.65
CA ASP A 130 -12.82 -18.20 -16.29
C ASP A 130 -13.22 -17.05 -15.34
N ASN A 131 -13.10 -15.81 -15.83
CA ASN A 131 -13.44 -14.58 -15.10
C ASN A 131 -14.94 -14.40 -14.78
N ARG A 132 -15.80 -15.31 -15.25
CA ARG A 132 -17.23 -15.39 -14.88
C ARG A 132 -17.52 -16.58 -13.97
N GLY A 133 -16.50 -17.28 -13.50
CA GLY A 133 -16.63 -18.44 -12.63
C GLY A 133 -17.18 -19.68 -13.32
N ARG A 134 -17.14 -19.74 -14.67
CA ARG A 134 -17.46 -20.97 -15.41
C ARG A 134 -16.34 -21.97 -15.23
N GLU A 135 -16.68 -23.17 -14.78
CA GLU A 135 -15.74 -24.27 -14.62
C GLU A 135 -15.33 -24.79 -16.01
N LEU A 136 -14.04 -24.68 -16.32
CA LEU A 136 -13.46 -25.08 -17.59
C LEU A 136 -12.93 -26.51 -17.51
N ARG A 137 -12.28 -26.86 -16.40
CA ARG A 137 -11.59 -28.15 -16.22
C ARG A 137 -11.35 -28.49 -14.75
N ASN A 138 -11.49 -29.77 -14.39
CA ASN A 138 -10.95 -30.30 -13.12
C ASN A 138 -9.52 -30.79 -13.36
N LEU A 139 -8.57 -30.32 -12.55
CA LEU A 139 -7.14 -30.58 -12.73
C LEU A 139 -6.69 -31.93 -12.15
N GLY A 140 -7.47 -32.56 -11.28
CA GLY A 140 -7.10 -33.83 -10.64
C GLY A 140 -5.88 -33.73 -9.71
N LEU A 141 -5.57 -32.53 -9.23
CA LEU A 141 -4.40 -32.20 -8.42
C LEU A 141 -4.73 -32.20 -6.92
N SER A 142 -3.69 -32.32 -6.08
CA SER A 142 -3.87 -32.54 -4.65
C SER A 142 -3.78 -31.30 -3.79
N HIS A 143 -3.08 -30.23 -4.18
CA HIS A 143 -3.05 -28.97 -3.42
C HIS A 143 -2.72 -27.75 -4.30
N LEU A 144 -3.29 -26.59 -3.94
CA LEU A 144 -2.91 -25.28 -4.47
C LEU A 144 -1.92 -24.64 -3.49
N ARG A 145 -0.66 -24.45 -3.91
CA ARG A 145 0.38 -23.86 -3.05
C ARG A 145 0.39 -22.34 -3.11
N ASP A 146 0.47 -21.79 -4.31
CA ASP A 146 0.51 -20.35 -4.51
C ASP A 146 -0.80 -19.81 -5.06
N GLU A 147 -1.01 -18.55 -4.73
CA GLU A 147 -2.16 -17.78 -5.14
C GLU A 147 -1.78 -16.82 -6.29
N TYR A 148 -0.56 -16.87 -6.82
CA TYR A 148 -0.09 -16.00 -7.91
C TYR A 148 0.62 -16.77 -9.02
N TRP A 149 0.62 -16.20 -10.22
CA TRP A 149 1.29 -16.76 -11.40
C TRP A 149 2.70 -16.18 -11.52
N SER A 150 3.69 -17.06 -11.68
CA SER A 150 5.08 -16.67 -11.87
C SER A 150 5.57 -17.13 -13.23
N ASP A 151 6.05 -16.19 -14.04
CA ASP A 151 6.59 -16.47 -15.38
C ASP A 151 5.58 -17.19 -16.31
N GLY A 152 4.28 -16.92 -16.09
CA GLY A 152 3.14 -17.52 -16.82
C GLY A 152 2.72 -18.91 -16.35
N LEU A 153 3.23 -19.37 -15.21
CA LEU A 153 2.93 -20.68 -14.64
C LEU A 153 2.39 -20.56 -13.21
N LEU A 154 1.51 -21.47 -12.81
CA LEU A 154 0.99 -21.55 -11.44
C LEU A 154 1.54 -22.80 -10.74
N ARG A 155 2.08 -22.63 -9.53
CA ARG A 155 2.62 -23.72 -8.71
C ARG A 155 1.52 -24.47 -7.97
N VAL A 156 1.50 -25.79 -8.15
CA VAL A 156 0.51 -26.73 -7.62
C VAL A 156 1.20 -28.00 -7.14
N ASP A 157 0.52 -28.86 -6.37
CA ASP A 157 1.06 -30.17 -6.00
C ASP A 157 0.27 -31.32 -6.62
N GLU A 158 0.99 -32.35 -7.06
CA GLU A 158 0.49 -33.67 -7.40
C GLU A 158 1.12 -34.70 -6.43
N GLY A 159 0.36 -35.10 -5.41
CA GLY A 159 0.86 -35.87 -4.29
C GLY A 159 1.87 -35.06 -3.47
N GLU A 160 3.07 -35.60 -3.27
CA GLU A 160 4.17 -34.90 -2.57
C GLU A 160 5.06 -34.08 -3.51
N ARG A 161 4.75 -34.03 -4.81
CA ARG A 161 5.61 -33.40 -5.82
C ARG A 161 5.01 -32.08 -6.28
N THR A 162 5.82 -31.03 -6.25
CA THR A 162 5.47 -29.75 -6.85
C THR A 162 5.49 -29.82 -8.37
N CYS A 163 4.46 -29.27 -8.98
CA CYS A 163 4.22 -29.19 -10.42
C CYS A 163 3.82 -27.76 -10.79
N TYR A 164 3.89 -27.44 -12.08
CA TYR A 164 3.52 -26.14 -12.61
C TYR A 164 2.54 -26.33 -13.75
N VAL A 165 1.43 -25.62 -13.66
CA VAL A 165 0.39 -25.61 -14.69
C VAL A 165 0.43 -24.35 -15.52
N ASP A 166 0.12 -24.49 -16.80
CA ASP A 166 -0.11 -23.36 -17.70
C ASP A 166 -1.55 -22.81 -17.53
N PRO A 167 -1.92 -21.71 -18.22
CA PRO A 167 -3.26 -21.12 -18.14
C PRO A 167 -4.39 -22.05 -18.63
N ASP A 168 -4.07 -23.07 -19.43
CA ASP A 168 -5.03 -24.07 -19.89
C ASP A 168 -5.19 -25.24 -18.87
N GLY A 169 -4.45 -25.17 -17.76
CA GLY A 169 -4.47 -26.14 -16.68
C GLY A 169 -3.69 -27.42 -16.98
N GLU A 170 -2.82 -27.40 -18.00
CA GLU A 170 -1.95 -28.53 -18.29
C GLU A 170 -0.70 -28.48 -17.41
N ILE A 171 -0.31 -29.62 -16.85
CA ILE A 171 0.96 -29.75 -16.12
C ILE A 171 2.09 -29.72 -17.15
N VAL A 172 2.78 -28.59 -17.25
CA VAL A 172 3.87 -28.39 -18.20
C VAL A 172 5.25 -28.59 -17.58
N VAL A 173 5.37 -28.45 -16.25
CA VAL A 173 6.63 -28.71 -15.53
C VAL A 173 6.38 -29.56 -14.29
N ARG A 174 7.26 -30.52 -14.05
CA ARG A 174 7.32 -31.29 -12.81
C ARG A 174 8.66 -30.98 -12.14
N ALA A 175 8.63 -30.53 -10.91
CA ALA A 175 9.84 -30.18 -10.19
C ALA A 175 10.73 -31.42 -10.01
N PRO A 176 12.07 -31.28 -10.04
CA PRO A 176 12.99 -32.38 -9.79
C PRO A 176 12.83 -33.00 -8.39
N GLU A 177 12.39 -32.19 -7.42
CA GLU A 177 12.27 -32.55 -6.00
C GLU A 177 10.95 -32.04 -5.39
N HIS A 178 10.72 -32.38 -4.12
CA HIS A 178 9.49 -32.07 -3.38
C HIS A 178 9.21 -30.58 -3.15
N TYR A 179 10.23 -29.72 -3.15
CA TYR A 179 10.07 -28.30 -2.87
C TYR A 179 10.82 -27.45 -3.88
N SER A 180 10.10 -26.56 -4.55
CA SER A 180 10.64 -25.65 -5.55
C SER A 180 10.01 -24.27 -5.43
N GLY A 181 10.78 -23.20 -5.70
CA GLY A 181 10.33 -21.81 -5.72
C GLY A 181 9.54 -21.44 -6.96
N ASP A 182 9.31 -20.15 -7.14
CA ASP A 182 8.66 -19.58 -8.32
C ASP A 182 9.58 -19.55 -9.53
N PHE A 183 9.00 -19.58 -10.73
CA PHE A 183 9.76 -19.27 -11.93
C PHE A 183 10.02 -17.77 -12.03
N SER A 184 11.26 -17.41 -12.33
CA SER A 184 11.65 -16.06 -12.69
C SER A 184 12.70 -16.14 -13.79
N GLU A 185 12.49 -15.43 -14.89
CA GLU A 185 13.38 -15.44 -16.06
C GLU A 185 13.65 -16.87 -16.57
N GLY A 186 12.63 -17.73 -16.55
CA GLY A 186 12.69 -19.10 -17.05
C GLY A 186 13.39 -20.12 -16.14
N LEU A 187 13.84 -19.73 -14.95
CA LEU A 187 14.44 -20.64 -13.95
C LEU A 187 13.67 -20.58 -12.62
N ALA A 188 13.60 -21.70 -11.91
CA ALA A 188 13.06 -21.77 -10.55
C ALA A 188 14.07 -22.46 -9.63
N SER A 189 14.15 -22.01 -8.37
CA SER A 189 14.96 -22.68 -7.37
C SER A 189 14.31 -24.00 -6.93
N PHE A 190 15.10 -24.97 -6.52
CA PHE A 190 14.60 -26.18 -5.88
C PHE A 190 15.50 -26.62 -4.73
N MET A 191 14.90 -27.28 -3.75
CA MET A 191 15.58 -27.75 -2.57
C MET A 191 15.77 -29.27 -2.64
N PHE A 192 17.03 -29.69 -2.58
CA PHE A 192 17.46 -31.07 -2.51
C PHE A 192 17.82 -31.44 -1.07
N THR A 193 17.28 -32.53 -0.55
CA THR A 193 17.60 -33.00 0.81
C THR A 193 18.74 -34.00 0.78
N ILE A 194 19.86 -33.64 1.41
CA ILE A 194 21.06 -34.51 1.50
C ILE A 194 20.90 -35.52 2.63
N ASP A 195 20.43 -35.06 3.79
CA ASP A 195 20.21 -35.88 4.98
C ASP A 195 18.89 -35.50 5.64
N LYS A 196 17.90 -36.40 5.53
CA LYS A 196 16.56 -36.23 6.10
C LYS A 196 16.57 -36.18 7.64
N GLN A 197 17.53 -36.81 8.31
CA GLN A 197 17.57 -36.83 9.78
C GLN A 197 18.12 -35.53 10.36
N ARG A 198 19.00 -34.86 9.62
CA ARG A 198 19.64 -33.60 10.03
C ARG A 198 19.02 -32.36 9.38
N TYR A 199 17.96 -32.54 8.60
CA TYR A 199 17.33 -31.48 7.80
C TYR A 199 18.36 -30.68 6.97
N HIS A 200 19.40 -31.37 6.49
CA HIS A 200 20.45 -30.75 5.70
C HIS A 200 20.02 -30.72 4.24
N THR A 201 19.85 -29.53 3.69
CA THR A 201 19.36 -29.28 2.34
C THR A 201 20.32 -28.40 1.56
N GLN A 202 20.30 -28.54 0.24
CA GLN A 202 21.00 -27.67 -0.70
C GLN A 202 20.05 -27.23 -1.80
N GLN A 203 20.31 -26.04 -2.35
CA GLN A 203 19.47 -25.42 -3.35
C GLN A 203 20.20 -25.29 -4.69
N GLY A 204 19.45 -25.48 -5.77
CA GLY A 204 19.88 -25.35 -7.16
C GLY A 204 18.75 -24.78 -8.02
N TYR A 205 18.91 -24.79 -9.35
CA TYR A 205 17.92 -24.24 -10.28
C TYR A 205 17.58 -25.21 -11.42
N PHE A 206 16.32 -25.17 -11.85
CA PHE A 206 15.81 -25.94 -12.99
C PHE A 206 15.01 -25.06 -13.95
N ASP A 207 14.91 -25.50 -15.21
CA ASP A 207 14.21 -24.78 -16.26
C ASP A 207 12.74 -25.18 -16.42
N LYS A 208 12.03 -24.49 -17.31
CA LYS A 208 10.64 -24.77 -17.71
C LYS A 208 10.45 -26.12 -18.45
N HIS A 209 11.50 -26.91 -18.61
CA HIS A 209 11.41 -28.29 -19.10
C HIS A 209 11.67 -29.31 -17.99
N GLY A 210 11.80 -28.87 -16.73
CA GLY A 210 12.09 -29.72 -15.58
C GLY A 210 13.56 -30.16 -15.51
N ARG A 211 14.46 -29.58 -16.32
CA ARG A 211 15.87 -29.96 -16.36
C ARG A 211 16.63 -29.13 -15.34
N VAL A 212 17.43 -29.79 -14.50
CA VAL A 212 18.37 -29.10 -13.60
C VAL A 212 19.41 -28.37 -14.45
N VAL A 213 19.43 -27.04 -14.36
CA VAL A 213 20.40 -26.18 -15.05
C VAL A 213 21.60 -25.92 -14.14
N ILE A 214 21.33 -25.65 -12.86
CA ILE A 214 22.34 -25.39 -11.85
C ILE A 214 22.19 -26.43 -10.74
N PRO A 215 23.17 -27.33 -10.54
CA PRO A 215 23.10 -28.38 -9.52
C PRO A 215 22.94 -27.81 -8.10
N PRO A 216 22.26 -28.54 -7.19
CA PRO A 216 22.03 -28.05 -5.85
C PRO A 216 23.33 -28.09 -5.04
N THR A 217 23.97 -26.92 -4.85
CA THR A 217 25.22 -26.80 -4.09
C THR A 217 25.26 -25.58 -3.17
N PHE A 218 24.17 -24.83 -3.10
CA PHE A 218 24.03 -23.60 -2.32
C PHE A 218 23.23 -23.84 -1.05
N ASP A 219 23.53 -23.08 -0.01
CA ASP A 219 22.81 -23.11 1.26
C ASP A 219 21.49 -22.31 1.16
N SER A 220 21.48 -21.24 0.35
CA SER A 220 20.31 -20.41 0.10
C SER A 220 20.38 -19.77 -1.29
N THR A 221 19.22 -19.49 -1.88
CA THR A 221 19.10 -18.91 -3.23
C THR A 221 17.92 -17.94 -3.31
N TYR A 222 18.10 -16.81 -3.99
CA TYR A 222 17.03 -15.91 -4.42
C TYR A 222 16.61 -16.19 -5.86
N ASN A 223 15.50 -15.59 -6.30
CA ASN A 223 15.05 -15.68 -7.69
C ASN A 223 16.00 -14.93 -8.63
N PHE A 224 16.05 -15.37 -9.89
CA PHE A 224 16.75 -14.62 -10.93
C PHE A 224 16.02 -13.31 -11.22
N SER A 225 16.78 -12.23 -11.31
CA SER A 225 16.31 -10.93 -11.78
C SER A 225 17.45 -10.28 -12.53
N GLU A 226 17.15 -9.70 -13.67
CA GLU A 226 18.11 -8.98 -14.48
C GLU A 226 19.29 -9.85 -14.97
N GLY A 227 19.07 -11.17 -15.08
CA GLY A 227 20.06 -12.18 -15.43
C GLY A 227 20.95 -12.65 -14.29
N LEU A 228 20.71 -12.21 -13.04
CA LEU A 228 21.51 -12.54 -11.87
C LEU A 228 20.65 -13.10 -10.73
N ALA A 229 21.23 -13.98 -9.92
CA ALA A 229 20.60 -14.45 -8.68
C ALA A 229 21.59 -14.39 -7.51
N GLY A 230 21.13 -13.89 -6.36
CA GLY A 230 21.89 -13.93 -5.12
C GLY A 230 21.86 -15.34 -4.54
N VAL A 231 23.03 -15.91 -4.25
CA VAL A 231 23.17 -17.25 -3.68
C VAL A 231 24.15 -17.24 -2.52
N LYS A 232 23.88 -18.10 -1.53
CA LYS A 232 24.70 -18.26 -0.33
C LYS A 232 25.41 -19.61 -0.37
N LYS A 233 26.72 -19.61 -0.15
CA LYS A 233 27.51 -20.84 0.02
C LYS A 233 28.57 -20.64 1.08
N ASN A 234 28.71 -21.59 2.01
CA ASN A 234 29.69 -21.53 3.10
C ASN A 234 29.59 -20.20 3.88
N ASN A 235 28.35 -19.80 4.17
CA ASN A 235 28.03 -18.54 4.85
C ASN A 235 28.45 -17.24 4.12
N ARG A 236 28.67 -17.28 2.81
CA ARG A 236 28.98 -16.09 2.00
C ARG A 236 27.98 -15.91 0.87
N TRP A 237 27.49 -14.69 0.71
CA TRP A 237 26.66 -14.28 -0.41
C TRP A 237 27.51 -13.87 -1.63
N PHE A 238 27.01 -14.18 -2.82
CA PHE A 238 27.53 -13.73 -4.11
C PHE A 238 26.43 -13.86 -5.16
N PHE A 239 26.63 -13.29 -6.35
CA PHE A 239 25.68 -13.43 -7.46
C PHE A 239 26.22 -14.36 -8.55
N ILE A 240 25.31 -15.15 -9.10
CA ILE A 240 25.57 -16.03 -10.24
C ILE A 240 24.76 -15.60 -11.47
N ASP A 241 25.27 -15.93 -12.65
CA ASP A 241 24.50 -15.87 -13.90
C ASP A 241 23.57 -17.09 -14.05
N ARG A 242 22.80 -17.12 -15.14
CA ARG A 242 21.80 -18.16 -15.43
C ARG A 242 22.43 -19.52 -15.78
N GLU A 243 23.72 -19.54 -16.10
CA GLU A 243 24.53 -20.73 -16.32
C GLU A 243 25.18 -21.25 -15.02
N GLY A 244 25.07 -20.49 -13.92
CA GLY A 244 25.61 -20.83 -12.61
C GLY A 244 27.05 -20.38 -12.37
N ASN A 245 27.62 -19.56 -13.25
CA ASN A 245 28.94 -18.97 -13.05
C ASN A 245 28.86 -17.82 -12.06
N VAL A 246 29.90 -17.66 -11.23
CA VAL A 246 30.01 -16.50 -10.33
C VAL A 246 30.19 -15.24 -11.16
N ALA A 247 29.21 -14.35 -11.10
CA ALA A 247 29.19 -13.08 -11.81
C ALA A 247 29.69 -11.92 -10.93
N ILE A 248 29.33 -11.91 -9.64
CA ILE A 248 29.69 -10.85 -8.70
C ILE A 248 30.05 -11.45 -7.35
N THR A 249 31.24 -11.11 -6.83
CA THR A 249 31.66 -11.43 -5.45
C THR A 249 31.39 -10.25 -4.52
N LEU A 250 31.00 -10.55 -3.28
CA LEU A 250 30.66 -9.54 -2.28
C LEU A 250 31.72 -9.45 -1.16
N PRO A 251 31.74 -8.34 -0.41
CA PRO A 251 32.50 -8.23 0.83
C PRO A 251 32.24 -9.41 1.78
N GLU A 252 33.24 -9.77 2.59
CA GLU A 252 33.17 -10.93 3.49
C GLU A 252 32.15 -10.74 4.63
N ASP A 253 31.90 -9.49 5.03
CA ASP A 253 30.94 -9.08 6.05
C ASP A 253 29.52 -8.91 5.49
N CYS A 254 29.28 -9.28 4.23
CA CYS A 254 27.95 -9.23 3.63
C CYS A 254 27.03 -10.28 4.26
N ALA A 255 26.04 -9.79 5.00
CA ALA A 255 25.10 -10.61 5.75
C ALA A 255 23.91 -11.09 4.92
N ASP A 256 23.44 -10.23 4.02
CA ASP A 256 22.29 -10.49 3.17
C ASP A 256 22.26 -9.64 1.89
N VAL A 257 21.42 -10.05 0.92
CA VAL A 257 21.28 -9.42 -0.39
C VAL A 257 19.81 -9.32 -0.83
N ARG A 258 19.51 -8.39 -1.75
CA ARG A 258 18.24 -8.33 -2.50
C ARG A 258 18.49 -8.59 -3.99
N GLU A 259 17.44 -8.87 -4.74
CA GLU A 259 17.54 -9.07 -6.18
C GLU A 259 17.95 -7.79 -6.93
N PHE A 260 18.59 -7.95 -8.08
CA PHE A 260 18.93 -6.82 -8.95
C PHE A 260 17.68 -6.19 -9.54
N ARG A 261 17.54 -4.87 -9.39
CA ARG A 261 16.55 -4.03 -10.09
C ARG A 261 17.17 -2.71 -10.49
N HIS A 262 16.92 -2.30 -11.73
CA HIS A 262 17.50 -1.14 -12.37
C HIS A 262 19.04 -1.10 -12.28
N GLY A 263 19.70 -2.26 -12.38
CA GLY A 263 21.15 -2.40 -12.32
C GLY A 263 21.75 -2.30 -10.91
N LEU A 264 20.93 -2.24 -9.86
CA LEU A 264 21.35 -2.15 -8.45
C LEU A 264 20.79 -3.31 -7.63
N ALA A 265 21.52 -3.74 -6.62
CA ALA A 265 21.06 -4.71 -5.63
C ALA A 265 21.35 -4.20 -4.21
N GLY A 266 20.37 -4.34 -3.32
CA GLY A 266 20.54 -4.05 -1.89
C GLY A 266 21.49 -5.08 -1.26
N VAL A 267 22.40 -4.62 -0.41
CA VAL A 267 23.31 -5.49 0.37
C VAL A 267 23.36 -5.02 1.81
N GLU A 268 23.30 -5.96 2.75
CA GLU A 268 23.53 -5.68 4.17
C GLU A 268 25.01 -5.89 4.50
N LEU A 269 25.68 -4.83 4.96
CA LEU A 269 27.10 -4.82 5.32
C LEU A 269 27.30 -4.35 6.77
N GLY A 270 28.44 -4.71 7.36
CA GLY A 270 28.79 -4.33 8.72
C GLY A 270 28.03 -5.09 9.82
N ALA A 271 27.30 -6.16 9.48
CA ALA A 271 26.60 -6.96 10.48
C ALA A 271 27.55 -7.97 11.14
N GLU A 272 27.48 -8.08 12.46
CA GLU A 272 28.24 -9.07 13.21
C GLU A 272 27.44 -10.38 13.37
N LEU A 273 28.13 -11.51 13.29
CA LEU A 273 27.51 -12.81 13.55
C LEU A 273 27.37 -13.02 15.06
N VAL A 274 26.15 -12.87 15.58
CA VAL A 274 25.83 -12.99 17.00
C VAL A 274 25.14 -14.32 17.27
N ARG A 275 25.48 -14.98 18.38
CA ARG A 275 24.80 -16.19 18.84
C ARG A 275 23.48 -15.83 19.53
N ASP A 276 22.37 -16.27 18.96
CA ASP A 276 21.06 -16.26 19.61
C ASP A 276 20.93 -17.49 20.51
N GLU A 277 21.12 -17.28 21.82
CA GLU A 277 21.01 -18.33 22.83
C GLU A 277 19.60 -18.91 22.95
N THR A 278 18.58 -18.14 22.57
CA THR A 278 17.16 -18.52 22.71
C THR A 278 16.76 -19.55 21.65
N ASN A 279 17.24 -19.37 20.42
CA ASN A 279 16.94 -20.25 19.29
C ASN A 279 18.11 -21.18 18.93
N ASN A 280 19.20 -21.12 19.70
CA ASN A 280 20.46 -21.83 19.43
C ASN A 280 20.91 -21.72 17.97
N CYS A 281 20.82 -20.50 17.42
CA CYS A 281 21.21 -20.17 16.05
C CYS A 281 22.15 -18.97 16.03
N TYR A 282 22.89 -18.78 14.95
CA TYR A 282 23.63 -17.54 14.72
C TYR A 282 22.80 -16.61 13.82
N ARG A 283 22.79 -15.31 14.12
CA ARG A 283 22.12 -14.28 13.33
C ARG A 283 23.06 -13.11 13.11
N HIS A 284 22.96 -12.49 11.94
CA HIS A 284 23.62 -11.23 11.68
C HIS A 284 22.86 -10.11 12.41
N GLN A 285 23.58 -9.22 13.11
CA GLN A 285 23.00 -8.07 13.80
C GLN A 285 23.86 -6.82 13.61
N GLY A 286 23.21 -5.66 13.56
CA GLY A 286 23.88 -4.35 13.51
C GLY A 286 24.34 -3.92 12.12
N GLY A 287 24.02 -4.69 11.07
CA GLY A 287 24.29 -4.30 9.69
C GLY A 287 23.37 -3.20 9.20
N ASN A 288 23.87 -2.45 8.22
CA ASN A 288 23.07 -1.49 7.46
C ASN A 288 23.01 -1.91 6.01
N TRP A 289 21.91 -1.55 5.37
CA TRP A 289 21.67 -1.75 3.95
C TRP A 289 22.25 -0.60 3.14
N GLY A 290 23.01 -0.96 2.11
CA GLY A 290 23.46 -0.10 1.02
C GLY A 290 23.12 -0.75 -0.32
N TYR A 291 23.71 -0.24 -1.41
CA TYR A 291 23.48 -0.80 -2.75
C TYR A 291 24.77 -0.97 -3.53
N ILE A 292 24.85 -2.08 -4.26
CA ILE A 292 25.92 -2.35 -5.22
C ILE A 292 25.42 -2.22 -6.66
N ASP A 293 26.34 -1.94 -7.57
CA ASP A 293 26.09 -2.06 -9.01
C ASP A 293 26.42 -3.47 -9.53
N ARG A 294 26.22 -3.68 -10.85
CA ARG A 294 26.53 -4.95 -11.54
C ARG A 294 28.02 -5.33 -11.57
N THR A 295 28.91 -4.45 -11.11
CA THR A 295 30.34 -4.78 -10.94
C THR A 295 30.66 -5.28 -9.53
N GLY A 296 29.70 -5.21 -8.61
CA GLY A 296 29.88 -5.50 -7.18
C GLY A 296 30.40 -4.31 -6.37
N LYS A 297 30.51 -3.12 -6.98
CA LYS A 297 30.95 -1.92 -6.29
C LYS A 297 29.80 -1.34 -5.48
N VAL A 298 30.05 -1.03 -4.21
CA VAL A 298 29.13 -0.26 -3.37
C VAL A 298 29.01 1.16 -3.94
N VAL A 299 27.83 1.49 -4.47
CA VAL A 299 27.52 2.79 -5.08
C VAL A 299 26.63 3.66 -4.19
N ILE A 300 25.87 3.04 -3.28
CA ILE A 300 25.16 3.73 -2.20
C ILE A 300 25.65 3.12 -0.89
N GLN A 301 26.25 3.94 -0.03
CA GLN A 301 26.86 3.47 1.20
C GLN A 301 25.80 2.91 2.18
N PRO A 302 26.13 1.87 2.95
CA PRO A 302 25.26 1.35 4.00
C PRO A 302 24.81 2.42 4.99
N ALA A 303 23.52 2.72 5.00
CA ALA A 303 22.94 3.75 5.88
C ALA A 303 21.48 3.44 6.28
N PHE A 304 20.87 2.43 5.67
CA PHE A 304 19.45 2.12 5.86
C PHE A 304 19.28 0.89 6.74
N ILE A 305 18.21 0.86 7.52
CA ILE A 305 17.87 -0.28 8.39
C ILE A 305 16.70 -1.07 7.81
N GLU A 306 16.55 -2.31 8.22
CA GLU A 306 15.41 -3.12 7.78
C GLU A 306 14.09 -2.56 8.36
N GLY A 307 13.13 -2.31 7.47
CA GLY A 307 11.77 -1.89 7.77
C GLY A 307 10.77 -3.01 7.52
N MET A 308 9.72 -3.15 8.35
CA MET A 308 8.50 -3.87 7.92
C MET A 308 8.06 -3.17 6.64
N ASN A 309 8.08 -3.88 5.51
CA ASN A 309 7.71 -3.42 4.17
C ASN A 309 8.78 -2.68 3.35
N ALA A 310 9.98 -2.41 3.88
CA ALA A 310 11.10 -1.97 3.04
C ALA A 310 11.70 -3.18 2.33
N ARG A 311 11.26 -3.48 1.10
CA ARG A 311 11.85 -4.57 0.29
C ARG A 311 13.25 -4.22 -0.24
N LEU A 312 13.71 -2.98 -0.03
CA LEU A 312 15.07 -2.50 -0.32
C LEU A 312 15.50 -2.76 -1.78
N HIS A 313 14.53 -2.63 -2.69
CA HIS A 313 14.73 -2.67 -4.13
C HIS A 313 14.10 -1.43 -4.79
N PHE A 314 14.57 -1.10 -5.98
CA PHE A 314 13.99 -0.03 -6.79
C PHE A 314 12.76 -0.55 -7.53
N GLY A 315 11.61 0.11 -7.33
CA GLY A 315 10.38 -0.12 -8.09
C GLY A 315 10.50 0.43 -9.52
N VAL A 316 9.48 0.20 -10.35
CA VAL A 316 9.47 0.61 -11.77
C VAL A 316 9.62 2.13 -11.96
N GLU A 317 9.23 2.90 -10.94
CA GLU A 317 9.36 4.35 -10.83
C GLU A 317 10.81 4.80 -10.57
N GLY A 318 11.73 3.87 -10.32
CA GLY A 318 13.13 4.15 -10.05
C GLY A 318 13.39 4.71 -8.65
N LEU A 319 12.44 4.54 -7.72
CA LEU A 319 12.56 4.89 -6.31
C LEU A 319 12.61 3.63 -5.44
N ALA A 320 13.38 3.69 -4.35
CA ALA A 320 13.42 2.66 -3.33
C ALA A 320 12.89 3.21 -2.00
N CYS A 321 11.97 2.47 -1.38
CA CYS A 321 11.52 2.72 -0.01
C CYS A 321 12.62 2.26 0.95
N VAL A 322 13.11 3.17 1.79
CA VAL A 322 14.19 2.92 2.76
C VAL A 322 13.79 3.42 4.13
N ALA A 323 14.27 2.76 5.18
CA ALA A 323 14.07 3.17 6.55
C ALA A 323 15.39 3.65 7.18
N VAL A 324 15.30 4.68 8.01
CA VAL A 324 16.40 5.19 8.85
C VAL A 324 15.95 5.19 10.31
N LYS A 325 16.92 5.17 11.23
CA LYS A 325 16.64 5.31 12.66
C LYS A 325 16.26 6.77 12.94
N SER A 326 15.17 7.00 13.67
CA SER A 326 14.82 8.33 14.15
C SER A 326 15.67 8.71 15.36
N ASP A 327 16.05 9.98 15.44
CA ASP A 327 16.81 10.53 16.57
C ASP A 327 15.91 10.78 17.80
N ASP A 328 14.64 11.11 17.57
CA ASP A 328 13.70 11.61 18.60
C ASP A 328 12.73 10.55 19.11
N MET A 329 12.45 9.55 18.29
CA MET A 329 11.52 8.46 18.59
C MET A 329 12.32 7.18 18.45
N ASN A 330 12.19 6.21 19.35
CA ASN A 330 12.84 4.91 19.22
C ASN A 330 12.22 4.05 18.09
N GLU A 331 11.80 4.71 17.02
CA GLU A 331 11.06 4.25 15.85
C GLU A 331 11.93 4.48 14.61
N ARG A 332 11.58 3.78 13.54
CA ARG A 332 12.20 3.96 12.22
C ARG A 332 11.29 4.83 11.38
N LEU A 333 11.88 5.74 10.60
CA LEU A 333 11.14 6.55 9.65
C LEU A 333 11.48 6.10 8.23
N PHE A 334 10.45 6.05 7.41
CA PHE A 334 10.51 5.67 6.01
C PHE A 334 10.55 6.91 5.13
N GLY A 335 11.41 6.85 4.13
CA GLY A 335 11.54 7.81 3.05
C GLY A 335 11.84 7.09 1.74
N PHE A 336 12.06 7.86 0.67
CA PHE A 336 12.28 7.33 -0.67
C PHE A 336 13.53 7.93 -1.29
N ILE A 337 14.41 7.06 -1.77
CA ILE A 337 15.65 7.46 -2.44
C ILE A 337 15.58 7.18 -3.94
N ASP A 338 16.29 8.00 -4.72
CA ASP A 338 16.60 7.70 -6.11
C ASP A 338 17.78 6.72 -6.23
N ARG A 339 18.10 6.35 -7.48
CA ARG A 339 19.19 5.42 -7.82
C ARG A 339 20.60 5.94 -7.50
N THR A 340 20.74 7.22 -7.15
CA THR A 340 22.00 7.80 -6.67
C THR A 340 22.14 7.72 -5.15
N GLY A 341 21.06 7.31 -4.45
CA GLY A 341 20.99 7.28 -2.99
C GLY A 341 20.51 8.59 -2.37
N LYS A 342 20.10 9.56 -3.18
CA LYS A 342 19.57 10.84 -2.70
C LYS A 342 18.10 10.68 -2.34
N PHE A 343 17.69 11.23 -1.19
CA PHE A 343 16.29 11.33 -0.84
C PHE A 343 15.53 12.21 -1.84
N VAL A 344 14.49 11.62 -2.43
CA VAL A 344 13.45 12.34 -3.18
C VAL A 344 12.32 12.74 -2.24
N ILE A 345 12.03 11.88 -1.26
CA ILE A 345 11.09 12.16 -0.17
C ILE A 345 11.83 11.83 1.13
N GLU A 346 12.01 12.85 1.96
CA GLU A 346 12.73 12.72 3.23
C GLU A 346 12.01 11.76 4.20
N PRO A 347 12.75 11.04 5.06
CA PRO A 347 12.16 10.13 6.04
C PRO A 347 11.21 10.86 7.00
N GLN A 348 9.92 10.55 6.89
CA GLN A 348 8.87 11.20 7.69
C GLN A 348 7.67 10.30 7.97
N PHE A 349 7.62 9.09 7.38
CA PHE A 349 6.51 8.16 7.53
C PHE A 349 6.86 7.07 8.53
N ILE A 350 5.91 6.63 9.35
CA ILE A 350 6.15 5.52 10.29
C ILE A 350 6.04 4.15 9.62
N GLU A 351 5.33 4.09 8.48
CA GLU A 351 5.26 2.92 7.59
C GLU A 351 5.12 3.40 6.14
N ALA A 352 5.70 2.67 5.19
CA ALA A 352 5.55 2.95 3.77
C ALA A 352 5.65 1.67 2.93
N THR A 353 4.87 1.63 1.87
CA THR A 353 4.95 0.61 0.80
C THR A 353 5.86 1.11 -0.33
N HIS A 354 6.11 0.27 -1.34
CA HIS A 354 6.82 0.68 -2.54
C HIS A 354 5.93 1.53 -3.45
N PHE A 355 6.56 2.35 -4.28
CA PHE A 355 5.85 2.90 -5.43
C PHE A 355 5.46 1.77 -6.38
N SER A 356 4.20 1.81 -6.79
CA SER A 356 3.65 1.03 -7.87
C SER A 356 2.55 1.84 -8.53
N SER A 357 2.44 1.77 -9.85
CA SER A 357 1.48 2.59 -10.62
C SER A 357 1.59 4.09 -10.29
N GLY A 358 2.79 4.56 -9.91
CA GLY A 358 3.07 5.96 -9.56
C GLY A 358 2.65 6.41 -8.16
N LEU A 359 2.09 5.53 -7.33
CA LEU A 359 1.65 5.85 -5.95
C LEU A 359 2.26 4.89 -4.92
N ALA A 360 2.39 5.35 -3.68
CA ALA A 360 2.78 4.54 -2.54
C ALA A 360 1.85 4.81 -1.36
N ALA A 361 1.40 3.73 -0.69
CA ALA A 361 0.73 3.85 0.60
C ALA A 361 1.75 4.25 1.67
N VAL A 362 1.44 5.29 2.43
CA VAL A 362 2.27 5.77 3.55
C VAL A 362 1.42 6.03 4.76
N LYS A 363 1.97 5.71 5.93
CA LYS A 363 1.33 5.92 7.22
C LYS A 363 1.99 7.09 7.92
N VAL A 364 1.17 8.03 8.35
CA VAL A 364 1.60 9.17 9.15
C VAL A 364 1.03 9.05 10.56
N ILE A 365 1.76 9.58 11.53
CA ILE A 365 1.18 9.90 12.83
C ILE A 365 0.30 11.11 12.60
N VAL A 366 -1.03 10.94 12.60
CA VAL A 366 -1.93 12.08 12.73
C VAL A 366 -1.97 12.40 14.23
N PRO A 367 -1.43 13.55 14.69
CA PRO A 367 -1.57 13.98 16.07
C PRO A 367 -3.07 13.98 16.38
N GLY A 368 -3.43 13.46 17.56
CA GLY A 368 -4.79 13.02 17.84
C GLY A 368 -5.81 14.13 17.67
N PHE A 369 -6.39 14.26 16.47
CA PHE A 369 -7.45 15.20 16.18
C PHE A 369 -8.69 14.84 17.01
N ASP A 370 -8.87 15.57 18.10
CA ASP A 370 -10.14 15.66 18.80
C ASP A 370 -10.91 16.84 18.21
N PRO A 371 -12.03 16.61 17.48
CA PRO A 371 -12.84 17.71 16.97
C PRO A 371 -13.38 18.65 18.07
N ALA A 372 -13.28 18.26 19.36
CA ALA A 372 -13.63 19.07 20.51
C ALA A 372 -12.46 19.88 21.14
N ASP A 373 -11.20 19.66 20.74
CA ASP A 373 -10.05 20.43 21.22
C ASP A 373 -9.62 21.48 20.17
N TRP A 374 -9.75 22.76 20.52
CA TRP A 374 -9.46 23.87 19.61
C TRP A 374 -7.96 23.99 19.24
N ARG A 375 -7.06 23.35 20.00
CA ARG A 375 -5.61 23.37 19.73
C ARG A 375 -5.22 22.45 18.56
N ASP A 376 -5.99 21.40 18.28
CA ASP A 376 -5.75 20.53 17.14
C ASP A 376 -6.03 21.23 15.79
N TRP A 377 -6.82 22.31 15.83
CA TRP A 377 -7.05 23.18 14.68
C TRP A 377 -5.85 24.09 14.37
N GLU A 378 -4.93 24.31 15.32
CA GLU A 378 -3.66 24.99 15.04
C GLU A 378 -2.72 24.14 14.18
N LEU A 379 -2.85 22.80 14.22
CA LEU A 379 -1.98 21.89 13.46
C LEU A 379 -2.30 21.87 11.95
N ILE A 380 -3.52 22.25 11.57
CA ILE A 380 -3.94 22.43 10.18
C ILE A 380 -3.28 23.68 9.55
N ARG A 381 -2.75 24.61 10.36
CA ARG A 381 -2.08 25.84 9.88
C ARG A 381 -0.83 25.58 9.05
N GLU A 382 -0.24 24.38 9.12
CA GLU A 382 0.98 24.03 8.39
C GLU A 382 0.73 23.26 7.09
N ILE A 383 -0.52 22.96 6.75
CA ILE A 383 -0.87 22.36 5.46
C ILE A 383 -1.00 23.51 4.44
N PRO A 384 -0.21 23.54 3.35
CA PRO A 384 -0.23 24.64 2.40
C PRO A 384 -1.50 24.58 1.55
N CYS A 385 -2.56 25.23 2.02
CA CYS A 385 -3.78 25.47 1.27
C CYS A 385 -3.57 26.67 0.32
N ARG A 386 -3.93 26.52 -0.95
CA ARG A 386 -3.95 27.63 -1.94
C ARG A 386 -5.00 28.68 -1.56
N GLY A 387 -4.60 29.63 -0.72
CA GLY A 387 -5.43 30.74 -0.24
C GLY A 387 -4.61 31.92 0.31
N GLU A 388 -3.39 32.13 -0.21
CA GLU A 388 -2.41 33.08 0.33
C GLU A 388 -2.95 34.53 0.52
N ALA A 389 -3.95 34.96 -0.26
CA ALA A 389 -4.47 36.33 -0.22
C ALA A 389 -5.47 36.60 0.93
N LEU A 390 -6.33 35.63 1.26
CA LEU A 390 -7.30 35.73 2.36
C LEU A 390 -6.64 35.43 3.71
N GLN A 391 -5.67 34.52 3.71
CA GLN A 391 -4.81 34.24 4.84
C GLN A 391 -4.06 35.49 5.30
N LYS A 392 -3.47 36.25 4.36
CA LYS A 392 -2.78 37.50 4.66
C LYS A 392 -3.68 38.60 5.24
N PHE A 393 -4.95 38.67 4.82
CA PHE A 393 -5.92 39.64 5.37
C PHE A 393 -6.20 39.42 6.86
N PHE A 394 -6.38 38.17 7.30
CA PHE A 394 -6.60 37.86 8.72
C PHE A 394 -5.31 37.85 9.55
N GLU A 395 -4.14 37.69 8.92
CA GLU A 395 -2.83 37.94 9.54
C GLU A 395 -2.62 39.44 9.82
N ASP A 396 -3.03 40.31 8.90
CA ASP A 396 -2.94 41.76 9.05
C ASP A 396 -4.06 42.35 9.95
N TYR A 397 -5.21 41.65 10.08
CA TYR A 397 -6.36 42.04 10.91
C TYR A 397 -6.82 40.86 11.81
N PRO A 398 -6.22 40.69 13.00
CA PRO A 398 -6.52 39.56 13.88
C PRO A 398 -7.94 39.67 14.47
N VAL A 399 -8.87 38.88 13.96
CA VAL A 399 -10.26 38.81 14.46
C VAL A 399 -10.43 37.89 15.67
N TYR A 400 -9.38 37.16 16.06
CA TYR A 400 -9.44 36.16 17.11
C TYR A 400 -9.73 36.80 18.48
N GLY A 401 -10.73 36.29 19.19
CA GLY A 401 -11.16 36.80 20.49
C GLY A 401 -12.03 38.06 20.45
N MET A 402 -12.29 38.64 19.27
CA MET A 402 -13.28 39.71 19.08
C MET A 402 -14.68 39.19 19.34
N THR A 403 -15.53 40.04 19.93
CA THR A 403 -16.96 39.81 20.08
C THR A 403 -17.68 39.95 18.75
N ARG A 404 -18.89 39.38 18.61
CA ARG A 404 -19.72 39.56 17.40
C ARG A 404 -19.93 41.04 17.03
N GLY A 405 -20.07 41.91 18.03
CA GLY A 405 -20.18 43.35 17.83
C GLY A 405 -18.91 43.98 17.24
N GLU A 406 -17.74 43.60 17.73
CA GLU A 406 -16.45 44.09 17.23
C GLU A 406 -16.16 43.61 15.81
N VAL A 407 -16.51 42.36 15.48
CA VAL A 407 -16.41 41.84 14.11
C VAL A 407 -17.39 42.56 13.18
N HIS A 408 -18.61 42.81 13.64
CA HIS A 408 -19.62 43.57 12.90
C HIS A 408 -19.19 45.02 12.65
N ASP A 409 -18.51 45.65 13.60
CA ASP A 409 -17.97 47.00 13.45
C ASP A 409 -16.72 47.05 12.55
N LEU A 410 -15.86 46.02 12.62
CA LEU A 410 -14.69 45.86 11.75
C LEU A 410 -15.07 45.63 10.28
N LEU A 411 -16.06 44.76 10.03
CA LEU A 411 -16.52 44.42 8.68
C LEU A 411 -17.59 45.39 8.15
N GLY A 412 -18.08 46.29 9.01
CA GLY A 412 -19.08 47.30 8.72
C GLY A 412 -20.50 46.72 8.62
N SER A 413 -21.48 47.45 9.17
CA SER A 413 -22.90 47.07 9.04
C SER A 413 -23.34 46.97 7.57
N GLY A 414 -23.77 45.77 7.18
CA GLY A 414 -24.49 45.53 5.93
C GLY A 414 -24.31 44.12 5.40
N ALA A 415 -25.24 43.22 5.76
CA ALA A 415 -25.59 42.12 4.88
C ALA A 415 -25.86 42.70 3.46
N GLY A 416 -25.09 42.26 2.47
CA GLY A 416 -25.28 42.64 1.06
C GLY A 416 -24.57 43.90 0.52
N LYS A 417 -23.57 44.48 1.20
CA LYS A 417 -22.75 45.55 0.60
C LYS A 417 -21.68 44.98 -0.36
N LYS A 418 -21.67 45.48 -1.60
CA LYS A 418 -20.61 45.24 -2.60
C LYS A 418 -19.50 46.28 -2.43
N TYR A 419 -18.26 45.83 -2.24
CA TYR A 419 -17.08 46.70 -2.25
C TYR A 419 -16.58 46.87 -3.70
N PRO A 420 -16.43 48.10 -4.22
CA PRO A 420 -15.86 48.31 -5.55
C PRO A 420 -14.39 47.83 -5.58
N ILE A 421 -14.04 47.06 -6.62
CA ILE A 421 -12.68 46.54 -6.89
C ILE A 421 -11.60 47.64 -6.86
N GLU A 422 -11.99 48.89 -7.10
CA GLU A 422 -11.12 50.06 -7.20
C GLU A 422 -10.45 50.48 -5.88
N GLN A 423 -10.87 49.93 -4.72
CA GLN A 423 -10.23 50.18 -3.42
C GLN A 423 -9.12 49.17 -3.07
N PHE A 424 -8.90 48.15 -3.90
CA PHE A 424 -7.81 47.19 -3.74
C PHE A 424 -6.62 47.55 -4.64
N PRO A 425 -5.36 47.35 -4.18
CA PRO A 425 -4.20 47.68 -4.99
C PRO A 425 -4.17 46.88 -6.31
N PRO A 426 -3.63 47.43 -7.42
CA PRO A 426 -3.80 46.90 -8.79
C PRO A 426 -3.29 45.48 -9.04
N THR A 427 -2.50 44.92 -8.12
CA THR A 427 -1.99 43.55 -8.20
C THR A 427 -3.04 42.48 -7.85
N LEU A 428 -4.26 42.87 -7.45
CA LEU A 428 -5.36 41.98 -7.03
C LEU A 428 -6.46 41.75 -8.08
N VAL A 429 -6.35 42.30 -9.29
CA VAL A 429 -7.38 42.14 -10.33
C VAL A 429 -6.95 41.11 -11.38
N ASN A 430 -7.49 39.90 -11.31
CA ASN A 430 -7.55 38.99 -12.46
C ASN A 430 -8.88 39.24 -13.19
N GLU A 431 -8.82 39.76 -14.41
CA GLU A 431 -9.97 40.22 -15.22
C GLU A 431 -10.92 39.11 -15.73
N SER A 432 -10.89 37.90 -15.17
CA SER A 432 -11.81 36.84 -15.58
C SER A 432 -12.71 36.40 -14.43
N ARG A 433 -13.95 36.90 -14.48
CA ARG A 433 -15.11 36.57 -13.64
C ARG A 433 -15.17 37.34 -12.32
N GLY A 434 -15.97 38.40 -12.32
CA GLY A 434 -16.28 39.15 -11.10
C GLY A 434 -16.99 38.28 -10.08
N SER A 435 -16.38 38.16 -8.90
CA SER A 435 -16.95 37.48 -7.74
C SER A 435 -17.42 38.51 -6.72
N VAL A 436 -18.63 38.31 -6.21
CA VAL A 436 -19.24 39.10 -5.13
C VAL A 436 -18.91 38.41 -3.81
N LEU A 437 -18.42 39.15 -2.82
CA LEU A 437 -18.38 38.70 -1.42
C LEU A 437 -19.79 38.81 -0.83
N SER A 438 -20.44 37.69 -0.52
CA SER A 438 -21.56 37.65 0.42
C SER A 438 -21.05 37.19 1.78
N VAL A 439 -21.25 38.01 2.79
CA VAL A 439 -21.03 37.63 4.19
C VAL A 439 -22.38 37.20 4.74
N GLU A 440 -22.64 35.89 4.86
CA GLU A 440 -23.79 35.40 5.60
C GLU A 440 -23.39 35.12 7.05
N ALA A 441 -23.72 36.07 7.93
CA ALA A 441 -23.65 35.86 9.37
C ALA A 441 -24.92 35.15 9.83
N TYR A 442 -24.90 33.81 9.96
CA TYR A 442 -26.06 33.08 10.46
C TYR A 442 -26.16 33.15 12.00
N GLY A 443 -27.16 33.91 12.48
CA GLY A 443 -28.03 33.43 13.55
C GLY A 443 -29.21 32.69 12.90
N PHE A 444 -29.52 31.49 13.36
CA PHE A 444 -30.50 30.58 12.75
C PHE A 444 -31.88 31.24 12.49
N ASP A 445 -32.33 31.20 11.23
CA ASP A 445 -33.73 30.97 10.84
C ASP A 445 -33.76 30.43 9.40
N PHE A 446 -34.50 29.34 9.18
CA PHE A 446 -34.63 28.69 7.87
C PHE A 446 -35.73 29.39 7.06
N GLU A 447 -35.42 29.90 5.87
CA GLU A 447 -36.22 29.75 4.64
C GLU A 447 -35.56 30.48 3.43
N THR A 448 -35.53 29.78 2.29
CA THR A 448 -35.37 30.23 0.88
C THR A 448 -34.01 30.21 0.14
N GLU A 449 -34.05 29.45 -0.99
CA GLU A 449 -33.41 29.57 -2.33
C GLU A 449 -31.88 29.43 -2.55
N PRO A 450 -31.45 28.87 -3.72
CA PRO A 450 -30.07 28.50 -3.97
C PRO A 450 -29.22 29.70 -4.43
N LEU A 451 -28.09 29.95 -3.75
CA LEU A 451 -27.07 30.90 -4.18
C LEU A 451 -26.15 30.28 -5.26
N ARG A 452 -25.57 31.13 -6.10
CA ARG A 452 -24.70 30.82 -7.26
C ARG A 452 -23.21 30.82 -6.84
N PRO A 453 -22.26 30.30 -7.65
CA PRO A 453 -20.92 29.92 -7.20
C PRO A 453 -20.09 31.11 -6.69
N GLY A 454 -19.54 30.96 -5.48
CA GLY A 454 -18.65 31.89 -4.81
C GLY A 454 -17.94 31.22 -3.63
N PHE A 455 -16.76 31.71 -3.24
CA PHE A 455 -16.10 31.25 -2.01
C PHE A 455 -16.88 31.81 -0.82
N ASP A 456 -17.54 30.93 -0.07
CA ASP A 456 -18.17 31.31 1.18
C ASP A 456 -17.15 31.19 2.32
N PHE A 457 -17.14 32.15 3.25
CA PHE A 457 -16.33 32.06 4.46
C PHE A 457 -17.25 32.11 5.68
N GLU A 458 -16.90 31.34 6.70
CA GLU A 458 -17.66 31.22 7.94
C GLU A 458 -16.77 31.56 9.12
N ILE A 459 -17.22 32.51 9.96
CA ILE A 459 -16.55 32.85 11.23
C ILE A 459 -17.20 32.05 12.34
N LEU A 460 -16.39 31.28 13.06
CA LEU A 460 -16.81 30.42 14.15
C LEU A 460 -16.74 31.17 15.47
N TYR A 461 -17.80 31.08 16.28
CA TYR A 461 -17.89 31.76 17.57
C TYR A 461 -18.03 30.76 18.72
N ALA A 462 -17.33 31.01 19.83
CA ALA A 462 -17.55 30.36 21.13
C ALA A 462 -17.88 31.44 22.16
N ASP A 463 -19.02 31.29 22.86
CA ASP A 463 -19.50 32.22 23.89
C ASP A 463 -19.40 33.71 23.50
N ASP A 464 -19.85 34.02 22.28
CA ASP A 464 -19.87 35.35 21.63
C ASP A 464 -18.53 35.89 21.11
N ARG A 465 -17.44 35.13 21.24
CA ARG A 465 -16.12 35.51 20.72
C ARG A 465 -15.68 34.66 19.54
N VAL A 466 -14.96 35.27 18.61
CA VAL A 466 -14.39 34.54 17.46
C VAL A 466 -13.39 33.50 17.97
N ALA A 467 -13.69 32.25 17.68
CA ALA A 467 -12.88 31.08 17.99
C ALA A 467 -12.18 30.52 16.75
N GLY A 468 -12.55 30.96 15.55
CA GLY A 468 -11.90 30.55 14.31
C GLY A 468 -12.64 31.05 13.07
N TRP A 469 -12.17 30.67 11.89
CA TRP A 469 -12.85 30.90 10.63
C TRP A 469 -12.49 29.78 9.64
N ARG A 470 -13.34 29.54 8.64
CA ARG A 470 -13.08 28.59 7.55
C ARG A 470 -13.55 29.14 6.21
N ILE A 471 -12.96 28.65 5.13
CA ILE A 471 -13.39 28.92 3.75
C ILE A 471 -14.07 27.64 3.23
N ALA A 472 -15.31 27.74 2.81
CA ALA A 472 -16.00 26.68 2.09
C ALA A 472 -15.70 26.83 0.59
N CYS A 473 -15.14 25.78 0.00
CA CYS A 473 -15.01 25.63 -1.45
C CYS A 473 -15.99 24.54 -1.88
N GLU A 474 -16.83 24.81 -2.88
CA GLU A 474 -18.02 24.01 -3.24
C GLU A 474 -17.77 22.56 -3.70
N ASP A 475 -16.53 22.06 -3.79
CA ASP A 475 -16.28 20.69 -4.29
C ASP A 475 -16.45 19.58 -3.24
N TYR A 476 -17.02 19.88 -2.06
CA TYR A 476 -17.47 18.88 -1.10
C TYR A 476 -18.91 19.15 -0.69
N THR A 477 -19.86 18.39 -1.26
CA THR A 477 -21.18 18.20 -0.65
C THR A 477 -21.16 16.89 0.15
N PRO A 478 -21.08 16.91 1.49
CA PRO A 478 -21.46 15.74 2.27
C PRO A 478 -23.00 15.68 2.29
N LEU A 479 -23.56 14.66 1.65
CA LEU A 479 -24.96 14.26 1.83
C LEU A 479 -25.17 13.81 3.30
N PHE A 480 -25.55 14.74 4.18
CA PHE A 480 -26.18 14.41 5.45
C PHE A 480 -27.55 15.08 5.55
N ASN A 481 -28.59 14.26 5.37
CA ASN A 481 -29.96 14.54 5.78
C ASN A 481 -30.00 14.56 7.33
N THR A 482 -30.27 15.73 7.92
CA THR A 482 -30.51 15.88 9.36
C THR A 482 -31.98 16.21 9.65
N SER A 483 -32.91 15.29 9.38
CA SER A 483 -34.18 15.26 10.10
C SER A 483 -34.03 14.43 11.38
N GLY A 484 -33.34 14.97 12.38
CA GLY A 484 -33.08 14.33 13.67
C GLY A 484 -33.64 15.15 14.84
N ARG A 485 -34.96 15.37 14.88
CA ARG A 485 -35.63 15.86 16.10
C ARG A 485 -35.76 14.70 17.10
N TRP A 486 -35.18 14.84 18.29
CA TRP A 486 -35.55 14.07 19.48
C TRP A 486 -36.48 14.93 20.37
N PRO A 487 -37.61 14.40 20.88
CA PRO A 487 -38.44 15.14 21.82
C PRO A 487 -37.81 15.18 23.22
N LYS A 488 -37.83 16.36 23.85
CA LYS A 488 -37.47 16.58 25.26
C LYS A 488 -38.52 15.97 26.17
N VAL A 489 -38.05 15.33 27.24
CA VAL A 489 -38.85 14.94 28.42
C VAL A 489 -39.27 16.20 29.18
N GLY A 490 -40.56 16.29 29.46
CA GLY A 490 -41.23 17.15 30.42
C GLY A 490 -42.53 16.47 30.81
#